data_AF-A0A965D628-F1
#
_entry.id   AF-A0A965D628-F1
#
_cell.length_a   1.000
_cell.length_b   1.000
_cell.length_c   1.000
_cell.angle_alpha   90.00
_cell.angle_beta   90.00
_cell.angle_gamma   90.00
#
_symmetry.space_group_name_H-M   'P 1'
#
loop_
_entity.id
_entity.type
_entity.pdbx_description
1 polymer ?
#
loop_
_entity_poly.entity_id
_entity_poly.type
_entity_poly.pdbx_seq_one_letter_code
_entity_poly.pdbx_strand_id
1 'polypeptide(L)'
;MNQQKKHICFYSNSDKWSKAFIEELAGTPWVREFEYICVDPSPNRPALPKWLKQVPTLVIQGDEEPVKTDTNVMNWLYERKMREM
;
A
#
# COMPACT_ATOMS: atom_id res chain seq x y z
N MET A 1 11.07 -22.29 -2.70
CA MET A 1 9.95 -21.48 -2.19
C MET A 1 9.78 -20.28 -3.13
N ASN A 2 8.76 -20.28 -3.97
CA ASN A 2 8.43 -19.09 -4.76
C ASN A 2 7.91 -18.05 -3.76
N GLN A 3 8.73 -17.06 -3.40
CA GLN A 3 8.19 -15.83 -2.84
C GLN A 3 7.29 -15.25 -3.92
N GLN A 4 5.98 -15.47 -3.80
CA GLN A 4 5.02 -14.61 -4.49
C GLN A 4 5.35 -13.22 -4.00
N LYS A 5 6.01 -12.46 -4.87
CA LYS A 5 6.28 -11.05 -4.64
C LYS A 5 4.91 -10.41 -4.30
N LYS A 6 4.88 -9.54 -3.30
CA LYS A 6 3.67 -8.89 -2.79
C LYS A 6 3.73 -7.41 -3.09
N HIS A 7 2.56 -6.78 -3.24
CA HIS A 7 2.47 -5.32 -3.18
C HIS A 7 2.85 -4.86 -1.77
N ILE A 8 3.35 -3.64 -1.62
CA ILE A 8 3.66 -3.07 -0.30
C ILE A 8 2.78 -1.86 -0.06
N CYS A 9 2.18 -1.75 1.12
CA CYS A 9 1.52 -0.55 1.61
C CYS A 9 2.29 0.00 2.80
N PHE A 10 2.97 1.13 2.59
CA PHE A 10 3.53 1.92 3.69
C PHE A 10 2.44 2.79 4.29
N TYR A 11 2.18 2.65 5.58
CA TYR A 11 1.03 3.27 6.25
C TYR A 11 1.39 3.79 7.64
N SER A 12 0.57 4.70 8.18
CA SER A 12 0.63 5.14 9.59
C SER A 12 -0.70 4.88 10.30
N ASN A 13 -0.68 4.49 11.58
CA ASN A 13 -1.88 4.39 12.40
C ASN A 13 -2.46 5.75 12.79
N SER A 14 -1.69 6.83 12.62
CA SER A 14 -2.13 8.21 12.90
C SER A 14 -2.68 8.94 11.69
N ASP A 15 -2.40 8.44 10.48
CA ASP A 15 -2.84 9.07 9.23
C ASP A 15 -4.24 8.57 8.81
N LYS A 16 -5.14 9.51 8.51
CA LYS A 16 -6.53 9.21 8.15
C LYS A 16 -6.65 8.57 6.76
N TRP A 17 -5.76 8.92 5.84
CA TRP A 17 -5.80 8.39 4.46
C TRP A 17 -5.31 6.95 4.40
N SER A 18 -4.31 6.61 5.22
CA SER A 18 -3.84 5.26 5.46
C SER A 18 -4.97 4.36 5.96
N LYS A 19 -5.75 4.82 6.96
CA LYS A 19 -6.91 4.08 7.47
C LYS A 19 -7.97 3.87 6.39
N ALA A 20 -8.37 4.94 5.70
CA ALA A 20 -9.39 4.88 4.66
C ALA A 20 -9.02 3.90 3.54
N PHE A 21 -7.78 3.94 3.06
CA PHE A 21 -7.31 3.00 2.04
C PHE A 21 -7.34 1.54 2.52
N ILE A 22 -6.83 1.28 3.74
CA ILE A 22 -6.78 -0.08 4.30
C ILE A 22 -8.19 -0.63 4.53
N GLU A 23 -9.11 0.20 5.05
CA GLU A 23 -10.52 -0.17 5.26
C GLU A 23 -11.21 -0.51 3.95
N GLU A 24 -11.03 0.31 2.90
CA GLU A 24 -11.61 0.07 1.58
C GLU A 24 -11.01 -1.19 0.93
N LEU A 25 -9.69 -1.39 1.06
CA LEU A 25 -8.99 -2.56 0.53
C LEU A 25 -9.41 -3.85 1.26
N ALA A 26 -9.66 -3.79 2.57
CA ALA A 26 -10.08 -4.94 3.37
C ALA A 26 -11.43 -5.54 2.92
N GLY A 27 -12.27 -4.75 2.26
CA GLY A 27 -13.50 -5.21 1.60
C GLY A 27 -13.28 -5.99 0.30
N THR A 28 -12.03 -6.20 -0.13
CA THR A 28 -11.69 -6.83 -1.42
C THR A 28 -10.85 -8.10 -1.24
N PRO A 29 -10.85 -9.03 -2.21
CA PRO A 29 -9.96 -10.20 -2.15
C PRO A 29 -8.47 -9.82 -2.23
N TRP A 30 -8.14 -8.65 -2.80
CA TRP A 30 -6.76 -8.20 -3.03
C TRP A 30 -6.02 -7.78 -1.76
N VAL A 31 -6.72 -7.65 -0.62
CA VAL A 31 -6.09 -7.38 0.69
C VAL A 31 -4.95 -8.34 1.02
N ARG A 32 -5.04 -9.58 0.51
CA ARG A 32 -4.05 -10.66 0.72
C ARG A 32 -2.78 -10.51 -0.12
N GLU A 33 -2.81 -9.63 -1.12
CA GLU A 33 -1.68 -9.36 -2.01
C GLU A 33 -0.71 -8.32 -1.44
N PHE A 34 -1.11 -7.64 -0.37
CA PHE A 34 -0.30 -6.61 0.27
C PHE A 34 0.49 -7.13 1.47
N GLU A 35 1.72 -6.66 1.56
CA GLU A 35 2.48 -6.54 2.79
C GLU A 35 2.30 -5.13 3.35
N TYR A 36 2.05 -5.01 4.66
CA TYR A 36 1.81 -3.73 5.31
C TYR A 36 3.01 -3.35 6.19
N ILE A 37 3.63 -2.21 5.89
CA ILE A 37 4.76 -1.69 6.65
C ILE A 37 4.33 -0.42 7.37
N CYS A 38 4.21 -0.51 8.69
CA CYS A 38 3.91 0.64 9.52
C CYS A 38 5.13 1.56 9.62
N VAL A 39 4.95 2.84 9.31
CA VAL A 39 6.00 3.87 9.38
C VAL A 39 6.07 4.56 10.74
N ASP A 40 5.12 4.31 11.64
CA ASP A 40 5.09 4.96 12.96
C ASP A 40 6.35 4.63 13.77
N PRO A 41 6.88 5.56 14.58
CA PRO A 41 8.02 5.30 15.44
C PRO A 41 7.78 4.06 16.33
N SER A 42 8.67 3.08 16.24
CA SER A 42 8.66 1.87 17.07
C SER A 42 10.10 1.38 17.27
N PRO A 43 10.45 0.80 18.43
CA PRO A 43 11.79 0.24 18.67
C PRO A 43 12.21 -0.78 17.61
N ASN A 44 11.25 -1.49 17.01
CA ASN A 44 11.48 -2.55 16.01
C ASN A 44 11.13 -2.10 14.59
N ARG A 45 10.98 -0.79 14.32
CA ARG A 45 10.66 -0.32 12.97
C ARG A 45 11.85 -0.57 12.04
N PRO A 46 11.66 -1.24 10.88
CA PRO A 46 12.71 -1.39 9.90
C PRO A 46 13.15 -0.03 9.34
N ALA A 47 14.37 0.02 8.78
CA ALA A 47 14.85 1.21 8.09
C ALA A 47 13.92 1.53 6.91
N LEU A 48 13.36 2.74 6.90
CA LEU A 48 12.46 3.17 5.84
C LEU A 48 13.27 3.60 4.60
N PRO A 49 12.76 3.35 3.38
CA PRO A 49 13.41 3.82 2.17
C PRO A 49 13.52 5.35 2.14
N LYS A 50 14.66 5.89 1.66
CA LYS A 50 14.90 7.34 1.61
C LYS A 50 13.91 8.10 0.71
N TRP A 51 13.32 7.41 -0.27
CA TRP A 51 12.34 7.96 -1.21
C TRP A 51 10.92 8.02 -0.61
N LEU A 52 10.64 7.34 0.51
CA LEU A 52 9.33 7.36 1.15
C LEU A 52 9.14 8.71 1.87
N LYS A 53 8.35 9.61 1.26
CA LYS A 53 8.12 10.97 1.79
C LYS A 53 6.75 11.16 2.44
N GLN A 54 5.80 10.27 2.18
CA GLN A 54 4.43 10.36 2.66
C GLN A 54 3.76 9.00 2.80
N VAL A 55 2.62 8.98 3.48
CA VAL A 55 1.75 7.81 3.62
C VAL A 55 0.29 8.21 3.36
N PRO A 56 -0.56 7.28 2.86
CA PRO A 56 -0.17 5.96 2.36
C PRO A 56 0.69 6.05 1.09
N THR A 57 1.64 5.14 0.94
CA THR A 57 2.39 4.95 -0.32
C THR A 57 2.35 3.47 -0.68
N LEU A 58 1.92 3.17 -1.91
CA LEU A 58 1.91 1.80 -2.41
C LEU A 58 3.15 1.53 -3.26
N VAL A 59 3.65 0.29 -3.20
CA VAL A 59 4.58 -0.26 -4.19
C VAL A 59 3.89 -1.44 -4.86
N ILE A 60 3.40 -1.19 -6.08
CA ILE A 60 2.70 -2.18 -6.89
C ILE A 60 3.71 -2.96 -7.69
N GLN A 61 3.74 -4.25 -7.44
CA GLN A 61 4.68 -5.14 -8.09
C GLN A 61 4.20 -5.50 -9.50
N GLY A 62 5.09 -5.35 -10.48
CA GLY A 62 4.79 -5.62 -11.89
C GLY A 62 4.21 -4.42 -12.64
N ASP A 63 4.04 -3.29 -11.95
CA ASP A 63 3.65 -2.00 -12.54
C ASP A 63 4.91 -1.26 -13.04
N GLU A 64 4.82 -0.59 -14.18
CA GLU A 64 5.90 0.22 -14.76
C GLU A 64 6.21 1.45 -13.91
N GLU A 65 5.17 1.99 -13.24
CA GLU A 65 5.26 3.09 -12.29
C GLU A 65 4.85 2.58 -10.89
N PRO A 66 5.71 1.79 -10.22
CA PRO A 66 5.30 0.98 -9.08
C PRO A 66 4.89 1.80 -7.86
N VAL A 67 5.38 3.02 -7.71
CA VAL A 67 5.13 3.85 -6.53
C VAL A 67 3.87 4.68 -6.74
N LYS A 68 2.81 4.40 -5.97
CA LYS A 68 1.57 5.19 -5.98
C LYS A 68 1.47 6.01 -4.70
N THR A 69 1.26 7.32 -4.84
CA THR A 69 1.13 8.29 -3.76
C THR A 69 -0.10 9.17 -4.00
N ASP A 70 -0.50 9.97 -3.00
CA ASP A 70 -1.61 10.92 -3.12
C ASP A 70 -2.90 10.26 -3.65
N THR A 71 -3.56 10.88 -4.63
CA THR A 71 -4.76 10.36 -5.29
C THR A 71 -4.53 9.04 -6.00
N ASN A 72 -3.28 8.74 -6.42
CA ASN A 72 -2.97 7.52 -7.16
C ASN A 72 -3.12 6.26 -6.29
N VAL A 73 -3.06 6.39 -4.96
CA VAL A 73 -3.32 5.28 -4.03
C VAL A 73 -4.75 4.75 -4.18
N MET A 74 -5.74 5.65 -4.13
CA MET A 74 -7.15 5.27 -4.27
C MET A 74 -7.49 4.96 -5.74
N ASN A 75 -6.93 5.70 -6.70
CA ASN A 75 -7.15 5.43 -8.12
C ASN A 75 -6.74 4.00 -8.49
N TRP A 76 -5.62 3.49 -7.98
CA TRP A 76 -5.22 2.10 -8.21
C TRP A 76 -6.30 1.10 -7.79
N LEU A 77 -6.90 1.30 -6.61
CA LEU A 77 -7.94 0.41 -6.10
C LEU A 77 -9.22 0.49 -6.95
N TYR A 78 -9.62 1.69 -7.37
CA TYR A 78 -10.77 1.88 -8.24
C TYR A 78 -10.56 1.31 -9.63
N GLU A 79 -9.41 1.56 -10.26
CA GLU A 79 -9.05 0.98 -11.55
C GLU A 79 -9.08 -0.54 -11.51
N ARG A 80 -8.58 -1.14 -10.42
CA ARG A 80 -8.61 -2.58 -10.24
C ARG A 80 -10.04 -3.12 -10.12
N LYS A 81 -10.91 -2.45 -9.35
CA LYS A 81 -12.35 -2.76 -9.31
C LYS A 81 -12.99 -2.74 -10.68
N MET A 82 -12.68 -1.72 -11.50
CA MET A 82 -13.25 -1.63 -12.84
C MET A 82 -12.76 -2.71 -13.80
N ARG A 83 -11.53 -3.22 -13.64
CA ARG A 83 -10.97 -4.28 -14.50
C ARG A 83 -11.48 -5.68 -14.18
N GLU A 84 -11.87 -5.92 -12.92
CA GLU A 84 -12.34 -7.23 -12.45
C GLU A 84 -13.88 -7.31 -12.33
N MET A 85 -14.59 -6.27 -12.76
CA MET A 85 -16.05 -6.27 -13.03
C MET A 85 -16.34 -6.77 -14.44
#